data_AF-A0A369RP56-F1
#
_entry.id   AF-A0A369RP56-F1
#
_cell.length_a   1.000
_cell.length_b   1.000
_cell.length_c   1.000
_cell.angle_alpha   90.00
_cell.angle_beta   90.00
_cell.angle_gamma   90.00
#
_symmetry.space_group_name_H-M   'P 1'
#
loop_
_entity.id
_entity.type
_entity.pdbx_description
1 polymer ?
#
loop_
_entity_poly.entity_id
_entity_poly.type
_entity_poly.pdbx_seq_one_letter_code
_entity_poly.pdbx_strand_id
1 'polypeptide(L)'
;MQLLMKHRPKTDQVALKNNDSVKKLLVHTAYLPLAVDLIGRHGLTEEDDWREAVKLIMGTKSRYTMEYNGKNAFGSFHYSIQKLEQADQSHENFKMLGVFKRVKVPVSAIAIYWNLNEHDTIAILETFDSYTLLKYCNENGGYIIIHDLIIDYLRQPDVASVDLLKLHQELIAKYFNKYEGNWSKCIGDKYMRDNLIYHVVRTKNKQYLHQIINDFNYMSTRMNFDKELYGILYDLKFCCNRGPYQEQANAWCDVLLQLLEQYRSCIDPAIMDMVQIFLVLAEKDNWLYRRAFELAKSNIEKRKAKYWMILDMYSGKSEKINWIKSKRLGKIRNDSSICSSNPKFGPLEIINTKYNGTFECTVSVIDYENGTQRWEVPLHGQYIAELKISADGNIVALCERKGENLVWTIYDSNKNLKLIFKAGTKLESQHHKFHSLAFSPDDTTSFMTLSQDRKLVQFWEASSIKIQLKSEVISIQNPIQSCKWIRNGNGAILLWKLDISTKWEDKNTRTTSEAIEKQELTAKERGKNQDKQQIEDKNNKEEIVKNEISEEQYYISVGCVSELLLTAVLKIRITLN
;
A
#
# COMPACT_ATOMS: atom_id res chain seq x y z
N MET A 1 -49.19 17.14 -0.60
CA MET A 1 -50.47 16.87 0.11
C MET A 1 -50.44 15.54 0.88
N GLN A 2 -50.26 14.39 0.21
CA GLN A 2 -50.21 13.08 0.89
C GLN A 2 -49.16 13.03 2.02
N LEU A 3 -48.00 13.66 1.84
CA LEU A 3 -46.96 13.74 2.86
C LEU A 3 -47.40 14.53 4.12
N LEU A 4 -48.11 15.65 3.96
CA LEU A 4 -48.67 16.41 5.10
C LEU A 4 -49.76 15.60 5.81
N MET A 5 -50.58 14.87 5.04
CA MET A 5 -51.65 14.03 5.60
C MET A 5 -51.11 12.87 6.43
N LYS A 6 -49.88 12.41 6.19
CA LYS A 6 -49.22 11.35 6.97
C LYS A 6 -49.06 11.72 8.44
N HIS A 7 -48.93 13.01 8.74
CA HIS A 7 -48.74 13.55 10.09
C HIS A 7 -50.06 13.96 10.75
N ARG A 8 -51.22 13.59 10.18
CA ARG A 8 -52.54 14.04 10.65
C ARG A 8 -53.52 12.90 10.91
N PRO A 9 -54.38 13.03 11.93
CA PRO A 9 -55.56 12.19 12.08
C PRO A 9 -56.42 12.22 10.82
N LYS A 10 -57.08 11.11 10.48
CA LYS A 10 -57.93 11.01 9.29
C LYS A 10 -59.06 12.04 9.26
N THR A 11 -59.53 12.47 10.43
CA THR A 11 -60.59 13.48 10.62
C THR A 11 -60.19 14.86 10.09
N ASP A 12 -58.92 15.20 10.15
CA ASP A 12 -58.43 16.57 9.85
C ASP A 12 -57.97 16.70 8.40
N GLN A 13 -57.84 15.59 7.68
CA GLN A 13 -57.31 15.55 6.33
C GLN A 13 -58.21 16.25 5.30
N VAL A 14 -59.54 16.29 5.53
CA VAL A 14 -60.49 16.99 4.66
C VAL A 14 -60.35 18.51 4.83
N ALA A 15 -60.26 19.00 6.07
CA ALA A 15 -60.03 20.41 6.37
C ALA A 15 -58.68 20.89 5.80
N LEU A 16 -57.63 20.08 5.96
CA LEU A 16 -56.29 20.39 5.43
C LEU A 16 -56.26 20.53 3.90
N LYS A 17 -57.00 19.70 3.16
CA LYS A 17 -57.07 19.78 1.68
C LYS A 17 -57.73 21.07 1.19
N ASN A 18 -58.68 21.58 1.97
CA ASN A 18 -59.45 22.76 1.60
C ASN A 18 -58.81 24.07 2.08
N ASN A 19 -57.82 23.99 2.97
CA ASN A 19 -57.10 25.12 3.53
C ASN A 19 -56.27 25.88 2.46
N ASP A 20 -56.55 27.17 2.28
CA ASP A 20 -55.89 28.01 1.27
C ASP A 20 -54.46 28.40 1.67
N SER A 21 -54.19 28.55 2.97
CA SER A 21 -52.83 28.78 3.49
C SER A 21 -51.91 27.59 3.19
N VAL A 22 -52.42 26.36 3.35
CA VAL A 22 -51.71 25.12 2.98
C VAL A 22 -51.42 25.06 1.47
N LYS A 23 -52.36 25.44 0.61
CA LYS A 23 -52.13 25.47 -0.85
C LYS A 23 -51.04 26.48 -1.21
N LYS A 24 -51.09 27.70 -0.65
CA LYS A 24 -50.07 28.74 -0.84
C LYS A 24 -48.69 28.29 -0.39
N LEU A 25 -48.60 27.61 0.75
CA LEU A 25 -47.37 27.02 1.27
C LEU A 25 -46.78 25.98 0.30
N LEU A 26 -47.59 25.07 -0.22
CA LEU A 26 -47.15 24.01 -1.13
C LEU A 26 -46.59 24.57 -2.43
N VAL A 27 -47.23 25.62 -2.96
CA VAL A 27 -46.74 26.35 -4.15
C VAL A 27 -45.40 27.04 -3.84
N HIS A 28 -45.28 27.71 -2.68
CA HIS A 28 -44.06 28.44 -2.31
C HIS A 28 -42.86 27.52 -2.05
N THR A 29 -43.08 26.39 -1.37
CA THR A 29 -42.05 25.34 -1.19
C THR A 29 -41.81 24.53 -2.46
N ALA A 30 -42.52 24.87 -3.54
CA ALA A 30 -42.44 24.25 -4.85
C ALA A 30 -42.53 22.71 -4.81
N TYR A 31 -43.33 22.22 -3.85
CA TYR A 31 -43.61 20.82 -3.55
C TYR A 31 -42.39 19.98 -3.15
N LEU A 32 -41.32 20.59 -2.64
CA LEU A 32 -40.14 19.84 -2.18
C LEU A 32 -40.53 18.93 -1.00
N PRO A 33 -40.38 17.59 -1.12
CA PRO A 33 -40.84 16.66 -0.08
C PRO A 33 -40.24 16.96 1.30
N LEU A 34 -38.96 17.31 1.37
CA LEU A 34 -38.30 17.65 2.64
C LEU A 34 -38.90 18.90 3.30
N ALA A 35 -39.12 19.98 2.55
CA ALA A 35 -39.72 21.22 3.08
C ALA A 35 -41.16 20.99 3.55
N VAL A 36 -41.91 20.16 2.82
CA VAL A 36 -43.29 19.80 3.17
C VAL A 36 -43.32 18.90 4.42
N ASP A 37 -42.40 17.95 4.56
CA ASP A 37 -42.29 17.10 5.74
C ASP A 37 -41.94 17.93 6.99
N LEU A 38 -40.94 18.81 6.87
CA LEU A 38 -40.49 19.71 7.93
C LEU A 38 -41.65 20.50 8.53
N ILE A 39 -42.46 21.14 7.68
CA ILE A 39 -43.60 21.96 8.14
C ILE A 39 -44.71 21.08 8.69
N GLY A 40 -44.97 19.93 8.06
CA GLY A 40 -46.02 19.01 8.44
C GLY A 40 -45.90 18.45 9.86
N ARG A 41 -44.67 18.36 10.39
CA ARG A 41 -44.41 17.83 11.73
C ARG A 41 -44.54 18.83 12.88
N HIS A 42 -44.78 20.11 12.60
CA HIS A 42 -45.03 21.14 13.64
C HIS A 42 -46.45 21.14 14.20
N GLY A 43 -47.30 20.18 13.83
CA GLY A 43 -48.61 20.01 14.46
C GLY A 43 -49.65 21.10 14.20
N LEU A 44 -49.39 22.11 13.36
CA LEU A 44 -50.28 23.26 13.04
C LEU A 44 -51.76 22.89 12.81
N THR A 45 -52.64 23.10 13.77
CA THR A 45 -54.03 22.63 13.68
C THR A 45 -54.97 23.69 13.15
N GLU A 46 -54.78 24.94 13.54
CA GLU A 46 -55.74 26.01 13.26
C GLU A 46 -55.34 26.84 12.04
N GLU A 47 -56.31 27.49 11.38
CA GLU A 47 -56.06 28.33 10.21
C GLU A 47 -55.10 29.50 10.53
N ASP A 48 -55.14 30.01 11.76
CA ASP A 48 -54.26 31.07 12.22
C ASP A 48 -52.81 30.58 12.35
N ASP A 49 -52.59 29.35 12.85
CA ASP A 49 -51.26 28.71 12.90
C ASP A 49 -50.66 28.57 11.49
N TRP A 50 -51.48 28.15 10.52
CA TRP A 50 -51.06 28.02 9.12
C TRP A 50 -50.75 29.38 8.50
N ARG A 51 -51.55 30.41 8.79
CA ARG A 51 -51.31 31.77 8.31
C ARG A 51 -50.02 32.35 8.86
N GLU A 52 -49.75 32.15 10.15
CA GLU A 52 -48.52 32.61 10.79
C GLU A 52 -47.30 31.90 10.21
N ALA A 53 -47.35 30.57 10.08
CA ALA A 53 -46.28 29.78 9.48
C ALA A 53 -45.99 30.23 8.04
N VAL A 54 -47.03 30.42 7.21
CA VAL A 54 -46.88 30.92 5.84
C VAL A 54 -46.24 32.29 5.81
N LYS A 55 -46.67 33.21 6.68
CA LYS A 55 -46.12 34.56 6.77
C LYS A 55 -44.63 34.55 7.13
N LEU A 56 -44.23 33.73 8.10
CA LEU A 56 -42.83 33.58 8.51
C LEU A 56 -41.98 32.97 7.40
N ILE A 57 -42.43 31.86 6.81
CA ILE A 57 -41.69 31.15 5.75
C ILE A 57 -41.49 32.05 4.53
N MET A 58 -42.54 32.72 4.06
CA MET A 58 -42.48 33.60 2.87
C MET A 58 -41.78 34.93 3.15
N GLY A 59 -41.85 35.43 4.39
CA GLY A 59 -41.19 36.68 4.81
C GLY A 59 -39.69 36.53 5.02
N THR A 60 -39.20 35.30 5.20
CA THR A 60 -37.79 35.01 5.42
C THR A 60 -37.01 35.18 4.12
N LYS A 61 -36.11 36.17 4.08
CA LYS A 61 -35.20 36.40 2.95
C LYS A 61 -33.79 35.98 3.33
N SER A 62 -33.16 35.14 2.52
CA SER A 62 -31.71 34.87 2.59
C SER A 62 -31.00 35.61 1.47
N ARG A 63 -29.78 36.11 1.75
CA ARG A 63 -28.88 36.61 0.71
C ARG A 63 -28.30 35.49 -0.15
N TYR A 64 -28.40 34.24 0.33
CA TYR A 64 -27.87 33.05 -0.32
C TYR A 64 -29.03 32.17 -0.79
N THR A 65 -29.01 31.80 -2.07
CA THR A 65 -30.03 30.90 -2.60
C THR A 65 -29.67 29.46 -2.23
N MET A 66 -30.46 28.84 -1.35
CA MET A 66 -30.43 27.38 -1.18
C MET A 66 -31.26 26.75 -2.29
N GLU A 67 -30.70 26.79 -3.50
CA GLU A 67 -31.33 26.20 -4.67
C GLU A 67 -31.11 24.69 -4.67
N TYR A 68 -32.16 23.94 -4.33
CA TYR A 68 -32.30 22.57 -4.79
C TYR A 68 -33.22 22.61 -6.01
N ASN A 69 -32.66 22.42 -7.21
CA ASN A 69 -33.38 22.56 -8.49
C ASN A 69 -34.04 23.94 -8.67
N GLY A 70 -33.36 25.04 -8.33
CA GLY A 70 -33.87 26.40 -8.53
C GLY A 70 -34.99 26.83 -7.56
N LYS A 71 -35.20 26.09 -6.45
CA LYS A 71 -36.33 26.28 -5.52
C LYS A 71 -35.84 26.50 -4.09
N ASN A 72 -36.43 27.48 -3.41
CA ASN A 72 -35.99 27.96 -2.10
C ASN A 72 -36.63 27.15 -0.95
N ALA A 73 -35.84 26.36 -0.23
CA ALA A 73 -36.24 25.66 0.99
C ALA A 73 -35.86 26.40 2.29
N PHE A 74 -35.19 27.56 2.17
CA PHE A 74 -34.63 28.32 3.30
C PHE A 74 -35.69 28.69 4.33
N GLY A 75 -36.82 29.25 3.90
CA GLY A 75 -37.89 29.66 4.81
C GLY A 75 -38.44 28.50 5.64
N SER A 76 -38.53 27.29 5.06
CA SER A 76 -39.00 26.09 5.76
C SER A 76 -37.99 25.60 6.81
N PHE A 77 -36.70 25.61 6.51
CA PHE A 77 -35.67 25.29 7.49
C PHE A 77 -35.62 26.32 8.62
N HIS A 78 -35.64 27.61 8.27
CA HIS A 78 -35.62 28.70 9.23
C HIS A 78 -36.80 28.60 10.20
N TYR A 79 -38.01 28.39 9.68
CA TYR A 79 -39.19 28.19 10.49
C TYR A 79 -39.06 26.99 11.44
N SER A 80 -38.64 25.83 10.95
CA SER A 80 -38.49 24.63 11.79
C SER A 80 -37.45 24.80 12.90
N ILE A 81 -36.38 25.53 12.64
CA ILE A 81 -35.29 25.74 13.58
C ILE A 81 -35.62 26.84 14.59
N GLN A 82 -36.37 27.87 14.17
CA GLN A 82 -36.89 28.90 15.08
C GLN A 82 -37.88 28.30 16.09
N LYS A 83 -38.69 27.31 15.68
CA LYS A 83 -39.56 26.59 16.61
C LYS A 83 -38.80 25.80 17.68
N LEU A 84 -37.53 25.44 17.44
CA LEU A 84 -36.66 24.90 18.49
C LEU A 84 -36.21 25.95 19.52
N GLU A 85 -36.16 27.25 19.17
CA GLU A 85 -35.77 28.33 20.13
C GLU A 85 -36.76 28.44 21.29
N GLN A 86 -38.01 28.05 21.05
CA GLN A 86 -39.08 28.05 22.04
C GLN A 86 -38.98 26.85 23.01
N ALA A 87 -38.06 25.91 22.75
CA ALA A 87 -37.88 24.64 23.48
C ALA A 87 -36.43 24.48 23.98
N ASP A 88 -36.04 25.25 24.99
CA ASP A 88 -34.77 25.14 25.75
C ASP A 88 -33.47 25.12 24.92
N GLN A 89 -32.35 24.68 25.52
CA GLN A 89 -30.97 24.57 25.00
C GLN A 89 -30.85 23.83 23.64
N SER A 90 -31.94 23.21 23.16
CA SER A 90 -32.05 22.43 21.92
C SER A 90 -31.65 23.23 20.68
N HIS A 91 -31.95 24.53 20.63
CA HIS A 91 -31.63 25.34 19.45
C HIS A 91 -30.11 25.53 19.23
N GLU A 92 -29.36 25.83 20.29
CA GLU A 92 -27.90 25.98 20.20
C GLU A 92 -27.22 24.64 19.92
N ASN A 93 -27.70 23.56 20.55
CA ASN A 93 -27.25 22.19 20.26
C ASN A 93 -27.42 21.83 18.78
N PHE A 94 -28.55 22.23 18.17
CA PHE A 94 -28.78 21.99 16.76
C PHE A 94 -27.81 22.78 15.87
N LYS A 95 -27.58 24.07 16.16
CA LYS A 95 -26.60 24.90 15.41
C LYS A 95 -25.20 24.30 15.45
N MET A 96 -24.79 23.79 16.61
CA MET A 96 -23.49 23.15 16.80
C MET A 96 -23.26 21.99 15.82
N LEU A 97 -24.30 21.29 15.37
CA LEU A 97 -24.16 20.18 14.40
C LEU A 97 -23.58 20.61 13.04
N GLY A 98 -23.60 21.91 12.70
CA GLY A 98 -23.02 22.43 11.45
C GLY A 98 -21.51 22.18 11.30
N VAL A 99 -20.80 21.90 12.40
CA VAL A 99 -19.37 21.57 12.41
C VAL A 99 -19.07 20.24 11.74
N PHE A 100 -19.99 19.26 11.82
CA PHE A 100 -19.74 17.90 11.36
C PHE A 100 -19.76 17.79 9.83
N LYS A 101 -19.01 16.83 9.28
CA LYS A 101 -19.05 16.54 7.83
C LYS A 101 -20.37 15.86 7.46
N ARG A 102 -20.67 15.88 6.16
CA ARG A 102 -21.83 15.22 5.52
C ARG A 102 -21.63 13.70 5.48
N VAL A 103 -21.52 13.08 6.65
CA VAL A 103 -21.31 11.65 6.85
C VAL A 103 -22.16 11.18 8.02
N LYS A 104 -22.22 9.86 8.26
CA LYS A 104 -22.83 9.33 9.49
C LYS A 104 -22.03 9.81 10.70
N VAL A 105 -22.68 10.51 11.63
CA VAL A 105 -22.03 11.01 12.87
C VAL A 105 -22.52 10.16 14.03
N PRO A 106 -21.63 9.48 14.77
CA PRO A 106 -21.99 8.66 15.92
C PRO A 106 -22.48 9.54 17.08
N VAL A 107 -23.44 9.03 17.86
CA VAL A 107 -23.98 9.73 19.04
C VAL A 107 -22.87 10.10 20.02
N SER A 108 -21.90 9.22 20.23
CA SER A 108 -20.78 9.45 21.13
C SER A 108 -19.96 10.69 20.78
N ALA A 109 -19.78 11.01 19.49
CA ALA A 109 -19.07 12.22 19.08
C ALA A 109 -19.85 13.50 19.39
N ILE A 110 -21.18 13.43 19.26
CA ILE A 110 -22.08 14.54 19.58
C ILE A 110 -22.16 14.74 21.09
N ALA A 111 -22.27 13.65 21.86
CA ALA A 111 -22.28 13.68 23.32
C ALA A 111 -21.01 14.33 23.89
N ILE A 112 -19.84 14.01 23.33
CA ILE A 112 -18.57 14.67 23.68
C ILE A 112 -18.64 16.17 23.41
N TYR A 113 -19.17 16.55 22.25
CA TYR A 113 -19.18 17.94 21.82
C TYR A 113 -20.14 18.79 22.66
N TRP A 114 -21.35 18.29 22.91
CA TRP A 114 -22.35 18.91 23.78
C TRP A 114 -22.01 18.78 25.27
N ASN A 115 -21.03 17.95 25.63
CA ASN A 115 -20.68 17.64 27.01
C ASN A 115 -21.88 17.08 27.80
N LEU A 116 -22.59 16.15 27.18
CA LEU A 116 -23.73 15.43 27.73
C LEU A 116 -23.43 13.93 27.79
N ASN A 117 -24.20 13.18 28.57
CA ASN A 117 -24.18 11.72 28.48
C ASN A 117 -24.93 11.25 27.22
N GLU A 118 -24.74 10.00 26.82
CA GLU A 118 -25.37 9.47 25.60
C GLU A 118 -26.89 9.42 25.69
N HIS A 119 -27.46 9.15 26.86
CA HIS A 119 -28.92 9.09 27.05
C HIS A 119 -29.59 10.44 26.78
N ASP A 120 -29.09 11.51 27.40
CA ASP A 120 -29.61 12.87 27.22
C ASP A 120 -29.36 13.37 25.79
N THR A 121 -28.23 12.98 25.21
CA THR A 121 -27.92 13.25 23.79
C THR A 121 -28.95 12.58 22.88
N ILE A 122 -29.29 11.31 23.11
CA ILE A 122 -30.28 10.57 22.33
C ILE A 122 -31.65 11.23 22.42
N ALA A 123 -32.10 11.63 23.62
CA ALA A 123 -33.39 12.29 23.79
C ALA A 123 -33.52 13.59 22.95
N ILE A 124 -32.44 14.39 22.91
CA ILE A 124 -32.38 15.60 22.07
C ILE A 124 -32.37 15.23 20.58
N LEU A 125 -31.61 14.20 20.18
CA LEU A 125 -31.54 13.75 18.79
C LEU A 125 -32.85 13.14 18.29
N GLU A 126 -33.57 12.39 19.12
CA GLU A 126 -34.91 11.88 18.83
C GLU A 126 -35.91 13.03 18.66
N THR A 127 -35.77 14.09 19.44
CA THR A 127 -36.54 15.33 19.24
C THR A 127 -36.24 15.92 17.86
N PHE A 128 -34.97 16.05 17.45
CA PHE A 128 -34.62 16.56 16.12
C PHE A 128 -35.08 15.66 14.97
N ASP A 129 -35.04 14.34 15.15
CA ASP A 129 -35.58 13.36 14.20
C ASP A 129 -37.11 13.49 14.08
N SER A 130 -37.80 13.75 15.19
CA SER A 130 -39.23 14.02 15.21
C SER A 130 -39.61 15.26 14.39
N TYR A 131 -38.72 16.24 14.25
CA TYR A 131 -38.90 17.43 13.39
C TYR A 131 -38.35 17.27 11.97
N THR A 132 -37.85 16.10 11.56
CA THR A 132 -37.18 15.87 10.25
C THR A 132 -35.96 16.76 10.02
N LEU A 133 -35.33 17.25 11.09
CA LEU A 133 -34.12 18.07 10.98
C LEU A 133 -32.86 17.22 10.81
N LEU A 134 -32.93 15.96 11.22
CA LEU A 134 -31.95 14.92 10.97
C LEU A 134 -32.68 13.57 10.96
N LYS A 135 -31.94 12.50 10.69
CA LYS A 135 -32.42 11.13 10.91
C LYS A 135 -31.57 10.47 11.97
N TYR A 136 -32.20 9.96 13.03
CA TYR A 136 -31.55 9.15 14.05
C TYR A 136 -31.67 7.66 13.71
N CYS A 137 -30.59 6.90 13.93
CA CYS A 137 -30.51 5.47 13.67
C CYS A 137 -29.90 4.76 14.88
N ASN A 138 -30.66 3.89 15.54
CA ASN A 138 -30.24 3.15 16.75
C ASN A 138 -29.43 1.87 16.46
N GLU A 139 -28.63 1.86 15.40
CA GLU A 139 -27.79 0.72 15.04
C GLU A 139 -26.34 0.98 15.48
N ASN A 140 -25.65 -0.05 16.02
CA ASN A 140 -24.21 -0.01 16.34
C ASN A 140 -23.78 1.18 17.23
N GLY A 141 -24.49 1.43 18.33
CA GLY A 141 -24.19 2.54 19.26
C GLY A 141 -24.77 3.89 18.86
N GLY A 142 -25.66 3.91 17.86
CA GLY A 142 -26.41 5.10 17.48
C GLY A 142 -25.63 6.04 16.57
N TYR A 143 -26.26 6.50 15.49
CA TYR A 143 -25.72 7.55 14.64
C TYR A 143 -26.82 8.43 14.05
N ILE A 144 -26.43 9.61 13.60
CA ILE A 144 -27.30 10.51 12.86
C ILE A 144 -26.87 10.67 11.41
N ILE A 145 -27.84 10.99 10.56
CA ILE A 145 -27.65 11.46 9.19
C ILE A 145 -28.31 12.83 9.08
N ILE A 146 -27.54 13.84 8.72
CA ILE A 146 -28.05 15.20 8.47
C ILE A 146 -28.09 15.40 6.96
N HIS A 147 -29.22 15.90 6.45
CA HIS A 147 -29.37 16.18 5.03
C HIS A 147 -28.42 17.32 4.60
N ASP A 148 -27.80 17.20 3.42
CA ASP A 148 -26.82 18.17 2.91
C ASP A 148 -27.34 19.61 2.94
N LEU A 149 -28.58 19.84 2.52
CA LEU A 149 -29.23 21.16 2.56
C LEU A 149 -29.35 21.74 3.97
N ILE A 150 -29.48 20.91 5.01
CA ILE A 150 -29.54 21.36 6.40
C ILE A 150 -28.14 21.75 6.87
N ILE A 151 -27.11 20.97 6.50
CA ILE A 151 -25.73 21.37 6.75
C ILE A 151 -25.39 22.69 6.04
N ASP A 152 -25.86 22.88 4.82
CA ASP A 152 -25.64 24.12 4.06
C ASP A 152 -26.40 25.30 4.66
N TYR A 153 -27.58 25.07 5.20
CA TYR A 153 -28.30 26.05 6.01
C TYR A 153 -27.49 26.45 7.25
N LEU A 154 -27.02 25.47 8.04
CA LEU A 154 -26.28 25.69 9.28
C LEU A 154 -24.92 26.37 9.07
N ARG A 155 -24.38 26.36 7.85
CA ARG A 155 -23.09 26.98 7.49
C ARG A 155 -23.23 28.36 6.87
N GLN A 156 -24.45 28.85 6.65
CA GLN A 156 -24.66 30.18 6.09
C GLN A 156 -24.34 31.27 7.13
N PRO A 157 -23.66 32.37 6.73
CA PRO A 157 -23.30 33.45 7.64
C PRO A 157 -24.51 34.09 8.36
N ASP A 158 -25.66 34.14 7.70
CA ASP A 158 -26.88 34.76 8.23
C ASP A 158 -27.60 33.87 9.28
N VAL A 159 -27.24 32.58 9.35
CA VAL A 159 -27.87 31.55 10.21
C VAL A 159 -26.91 31.11 11.30
N ALA A 160 -25.65 30.92 10.93
CA ALA A 160 -24.56 30.63 11.83
C ALA A 160 -24.25 31.89 12.63
N SER A 161 -25.01 32.14 13.70
CA SER A 161 -24.63 33.10 14.75
C SER A 161 -23.27 32.75 15.37
N VAL A 162 -22.79 31.52 15.14
CA VAL A 162 -21.49 31.02 15.59
C VAL A 162 -20.55 30.88 14.40
N ASP A 163 -19.40 31.55 14.48
CA ASP A 163 -18.30 31.40 13.54
C ASP A 163 -17.92 29.91 13.39
N LEU A 164 -17.97 29.38 12.17
CA LEU A 164 -17.65 27.98 11.88
C LEU A 164 -16.23 27.61 12.35
N LEU A 165 -15.30 28.58 12.30
CA LEU A 165 -13.96 28.44 12.87
C LEU A 165 -14.02 28.16 14.38
N LYS A 166 -14.88 28.89 15.10
CA LYS A 166 -15.09 28.73 16.54
C LYS A 166 -15.69 27.37 16.87
N LEU A 167 -16.65 26.89 16.10
CA LEU A 167 -17.20 25.53 16.28
C LEU A 167 -16.12 24.45 16.10
N HIS A 168 -15.26 24.58 15.09
CA HIS A 168 -14.13 23.67 14.91
C HIS A 168 -13.17 23.71 16.11
N GLN A 169 -12.85 24.91 16.62
CA GLN A 169 -11.98 25.10 17.78
C GLN A 169 -12.58 24.49 19.05
N GLU A 170 -13.87 24.71 19.30
CA GLU A 170 -14.59 24.16 20.44
C GLU A 170 -14.64 22.63 20.38
N LEU A 171 -14.96 22.06 19.22
CA LEU A 171 -14.97 20.60 19.03
C LEU A 171 -13.60 19.99 19.37
N ILE A 172 -12.52 20.53 18.79
CA ILE A 172 -11.17 20.03 19.05
C ILE A 172 -10.78 20.22 20.52
N ALA A 173 -11.13 21.34 21.15
CA ALA A 173 -10.86 21.57 22.56
C ALA A 173 -11.61 20.58 23.47
N LYS A 174 -12.86 20.23 23.16
CA LYS A 174 -13.63 19.22 23.90
C LYS A 174 -12.96 17.84 23.83
N TYR A 175 -12.50 17.43 22.65
CA TYR A 175 -11.75 16.19 22.49
C TYR A 175 -10.41 16.22 23.20
N PHE A 176 -9.68 17.33 23.09
CA PHE A 176 -8.41 17.53 23.78
C PHE A 176 -8.58 17.38 25.30
N ASN A 177 -9.60 18.01 25.88
CA ASN A 177 -9.89 17.95 27.31
C ASN A 177 -10.33 16.54 27.74
N LYS A 178 -11.24 15.89 26.98
CA LYS A 178 -11.72 14.53 27.30
C LYS A 178 -10.60 13.50 27.37
N TYR A 179 -9.59 13.63 26.51
CA TYR A 179 -8.49 12.69 26.43
C TYR A 179 -7.18 13.22 27.01
N GLU A 180 -7.20 14.35 27.71
CA GLU A 180 -6.04 14.98 28.35
C GLU A 180 -4.87 15.17 27.36
N GLY A 181 -5.19 15.55 26.12
CA GLY A 181 -4.21 15.71 25.04
C GLY A 181 -3.65 14.41 24.45
N ASN A 182 -4.14 13.24 24.87
CA ASN A 182 -3.74 11.95 24.31
C ASN A 182 -4.56 11.61 23.06
N TRP A 183 -4.06 12.02 21.89
CA TRP A 183 -4.73 11.83 20.61
C TRP A 183 -4.89 10.36 20.21
N SER A 184 -4.02 9.45 20.69
CA SER A 184 -4.16 8.01 20.42
C SER A 184 -5.49 7.44 20.91
N LYS A 185 -6.04 7.95 22.02
CA LYS A 185 -7.34 7.53 22.54
C LYS A 185 -8.51 7.92 21.62
N CYS A 186 -8.35 8.97 20.81
CA CYS A 186 -9.38 9.40 19.85
C CYS A 186 -9.64 8.38 18.74
N ILE A 187 -8.74 7.44 18.47
CA ILE A 187 -8.86 6.47 17.37
C ILE A 187 -10.01 5.48 17.58
N GLY A 188 -10.38 5.23 18.84
CA GLY A 188 -11.56 4.43 19.18
C GLY A 188 -12.87 5.09 18.73
N ASP A 189 -12.90 6.42 18.60
CA ASP A 189 -14.02 7.15 18.03
C ASP A 189 -13.97 7.07 16.51
N LYS A 190 -14.94 6.36 15.92
CA LYS A 190 -15.00 6.11 14.48
C LYS A 190 -14.97 7.40 13.66
N TYR A 191 -15.69 8.44 14.12
CA TYR A 191 -15.79 9.69 13.37
C TYR A 191 -14.50 10.50 13.46
N MET A 192 -13.94 10.62 14.66
CA MET A 192 -12.70 11.39 14.84
C MET A 192 -11.49 10.70 14.25
N ARG A 193 -11.41 9.35 14.26
CA ARG A 193 -10.36 8.65 13.54
C ARG A 193 -10.27 9.08 12.08
N ASP A 194 -11.42 9.22 11.42
CA ASP A 194 -11.49 9.51 9.98
C ASP A 194 -11.46 11.03 9.68
N ASN A 195 -11.74 11.89 10.66
CA ASN A 195 -11.96 13.33 10.43
C ASN A 195 -11.20 14.27 11.37
N LEU A 196 -10.37 13.78 12.30
CA LEU A 196 -9.61 14.60 13.25
C LEU A 196 -8.79 15.67 12.51
N ILE A 197 -7.97 15.27 11.54
CA ILE A 197 -7.12 16.21 10.80
C ILE A 197 -7.95 17.22 10.01
N TYR A 198 -9.10 16.82 9.46
CA TYR A 198 -10.02 17.77 8.83
C TYR A 198 -10.45 18.87 9.79
N HIS A 199 -10.89 18.52 11.01
CA HIS A 199 -11.31 19.53 11.99
C HIS A 199 -10.14 20.37 12.50
N VAL A 200 -9.00 19.74 12.79
CA VAL A 200 -7.78 20.43 13.27
C VAL A 200 -7.29 21.47 12.25
N VAL A 201 -7.22 21.12 10.97
CA VAL A 201 -6.82 22.05 9.91
C VAL A 201 -7.79 23.24 9.82
N ARG A 202 -9.09 23.00 10.01
CA ARG A 202 -10.13 24.04 10.00
C ARG A 202 -10.07 24.98 11.21
N THR A 203 -9.49 24.55 12.35
CA THR A 203 -9.30 25.43 13.52
C THR A 203 -8.31 26.58 13.29
N LYS A 204 -7.48 26.50 12.23
CA LYS A 204 -6.32 27.38 12.00
C LYS A 204 -5.32 27.45 13.17
N ASN A 205 -5.43 26.55 14.15
CA ASN A 205 -4.48 26.42 15.26
C ASN A 205 -3.33 25.46 14.89
N LYS A 206 -2.16 26.03 14.59
CA LYS A 206 -0.93 25.28 14.25
C LYS A 206 -0.48 24.34 15.36
N GLN A 207 -0.76 24.67 16.62
CA GLN A 207 -0.26 23.91 17.76
C GLN A 207 -0.90 22.51 17.82
N TYR A 208 -2.21 22.40 17.59
CA TYR A 208 -2.87 21.09 17.58
C TYR A 208 -2.36 20.21 16.44
N LEU A 209 -2.19 20.77 15.25
CA LEU A 209 -1.63 20.02 14.13
C LEU A 209 -0.20 19.55 14.42
N HIS A 210 0.64 20.44 14.94
CA HIS A 210 2.00 20.11 15.33
C HIS A 210 2.05 19.04 16.43
N GLN A 211 1.17 19.12 17.43
CA GLN A 211 1.07 18.09 18.48
C GLN A 211 0.73 16.72 17.89
N ILE A 212 -0.25 16.65 16.98
CA ILE A 212 -0.68 15.38 16.37
C ILE A 212 0.42 14.80 15.47
N ILE A 213 1.09 15.61 14.65
CA ILE A 213 2.17 15.16 13.77
C ILE A 213 3.38 14.65 14.58
N ASN A 214 3.63 15.24 15.76
CA ASN A 214 4.70 14.79 16.66
C ASN A 214 4.29 13.64 17.60
N ASP A 215 3.03 13.21 17.55
CA ASP A 215 2.52 12.11 18.36
C ASP A 215 2.70 10.78 17.61
N PHE A 216 3.87 10.16 17.82
CA PHE A 216 4.20 8.89 17.19
C PHE A 216 3.35 7.75 17.75
N ASN A 217 2.80 7.87 18.96
CA ASN A 217 1.86 6.90 19.49
C ASN A 217 0.53 6.99 18.75
N TYR A 218 0.01 8.20 18.50
CA TYR A 218 -1.19 8.40 17.68
C TYR A 218 -1.04 7.74 16.31
N MET A 219 0.07 8.03 15.61
CA MET A 219 0.31 7.44 14.30
C MET A 219 0.45 5.91 14.37
N SER A 220 1.14 5.37 15.38
CA SER A 220 1.27 3.92 15.56
C SER A 220 -0.08 3.26 15.83
N THR A 221 -0.89 3.83 16.72
CA THR A 221 -2.24 3.32 17.02
C THR A 221 -3.13 3.37 15.77
N ARG A 222 -3.01 4.42 14.94
CA ARG A 222 -3.79 4.55 13.73
C ARG A 222 -3.38 3.51 12.68
N MET A 223 -2.08 3.37 12.45
CA MET A 223 -1.53 2.37 11.54
C MET A 223 -1.94 0.95 11.95
N ASN A 224 -1.91 0.63 13.25
CA ASN A 224 -2.34 -0.67 13.76
C ASN A 224 -3.84 -0.92 13.58
N PHE A 225 -4.66 0.12 13.76
CA PHE A 225 -6.11 0.02 13.55
C PHE A 225 -6.45 -0.22 12.08
N ASP A 226 -5.86 0.56 11.18
CA ASP A 226 -6.08 0.46 9.73
C ASP A 226 -5.40 -0.78 9.12
N LYS A 227 -4.43 -1.38 9.84
CA LYS A 227 -3.49 -2.41 9.38
C LYS A 227 -2.67 -1.97 8.15
N GLU A 228 -2.67 -0.69 7.85
CA GLU A 228 -2.04 -0.08 6.69
C GLU A 228 -1.68 1.39 6.98
N LEU A 229 -0.82 1.97 6.15
CA LEU A 229 -0.44 3.39 6.22
C LEU A 229 -1.44 4.34 5.53
N TYR A 230 -2.47 3.82 4.84
CA TYR A 230 -3.32 4.61 3.96
C TYR A 230 -3.97 5.81 4.67
N GLY A 231 -4.53 5.62 5.87
CA GLY A 231 -5.18 6.69 6.62
C GLY A 231 -4.22 7.83 6.98
N ILE A 232 -3.00 7.50 7.43
CA ILE A 232 -1.96 8.49 7.76
C ILE A 232 -1.52 9.25 6.50
N LEU A 233 -1.26 8.54 5.41
CA LEU A 233 -0.85 9.16 4.14
C LEU A 233 -1.94 10.07 3.57
N TYR A 234 -3.21 9.66 3.67
CA TYR A 234 -4.35 10.48 3.24
C TYR A 234 -4.42 11.79 4.02
N ASP A 235 -4.26 11.72 5.34
CA ASP A 235 -4.29 12.88 6.22
C ASP A 235 -3.12 13.84 5.99
N LEU A 236 -1.90 13.30 5.79
CA LEU A 236 -0.73 14.10 5.45
C LEU A 236 -0.92 14.80 4.10
N LYS A 237 -1.41 14.09 3.07
CA LYS A 237 -1.75 14.70 1.77
C LYS A 237 -2.79 15.79 1.91
N PHE A 238 -3.78 15.62 2.79
CA PHE A 238 -4.77 16.65 3.07
C PHE A 238 -4.13 17.90 3.71
N CYS A 239 -3.23 17.72 4.66
CA CYS A 239 -2.45 18.81 5.26
C CYS A 239 -1.63 19.56 4.21
N CYS A 240 -0.85 18.86 3.38
CA CYS A 240 0.03 19.44 2.37
C CYS A 240 -0.74 20.19 1.27
N ASN A 241 -1.88 19.66 0.81
CA ASN A 241 -2.61 20.20 -0.35
C ASN A 241 -3.67 21.27 -0.01
N ARG A 242 -4.22 21.27 1.21
CA ARG A 242 -5.45 22.03 1.55
C ARG A 242 -5.40 22.78 2.88
N GLY A 243 -4.25 22.82 3.55
CA GLY A 243 -4.11 23.56 4.81
C GLY A 243 -4.11 25.09 4.60
N PRO A 244 -4.73 25.89 5.48
CA PRO A 244 -4.58 27.35 5.51
C PRO A 244 -3.19 27.79 6.01
N TYR A 245 -2.23 26.86 6.08
CA TYR A 245 -0.92 27.06 6.67
C TYR A 245 0.12 27.29 5.58
N GLN A 246 0.73 28.48 5.60
CA GLN A 246 1.93 28.82 4.83
C GLN A 246 3.12 27.91 5.21
N GLU A 247 3.87 27.50 4.17
CA GLU A 247 5.23 26.94 4.05
C GLU A 247 5.80 26.01 5.14
N GLN A 248 5.83 26.40 6.42
CA GLN A 248 6.59 25.66 7.44
C GLN A 248 5.89 24.39 8.00
N ALA A 249 4.58 24.44 8.25
CA ALA A 249 3.84 23.24 8.66
C ALA A 249 3.75 22.23 7.52
N ASN A 250 3.68 22.73 6.28
CA ASN A 250 3.77 21.92 5.08
C ASN A 250 5.12 21.20 5.03
N ALA A 251 6.23 21.89 5.31
CA ALA A 251 7.55 21.26 5.31
C ALA A 251 7.65 20.04 6.26
N TRP A 252 7.03 20.08 7.44
CA TRP A 252 7.05 18.94 8.37
C TRP A 252 6.18 17.79 7.86
N CYS A 253 4.97 18.09 7.41
CA CYS A 253 4.09 17.10 6.78
C CYS A 253 4.71 16.52 5.51
N ASP A 254 5.40 17.32 4.70
CA ASP A 254 6.04 16.95 3.45
C ASP A 254 7.20 15.98 3.70
N VAL A 255 8.08 16.30 4.66
CA VAL A 255 9.18 15.39 5.05
C VAL A 255 8.64 14.04 5.53
N LEU A 256 7.61 14.07 6.38
CA LEU A 256 6.96 12.86 6.88
C LEU A 256 6.27 12.07 5.75
N LEU A 257 5.54 12.76 4.87
CA LEU A 257 4.84 12.16 3.73
C LEU A 257 5.81 11.52 2.75
N GLN A 258 6.90 12.22 2.38
CA GLN A 258 7.92 11.73 1.47
C GLN A 258 8.59 10.47 2.01
N LEU A 259 8.99 10.46 3.28
CA LEU A 259 9.62 9.30 3.91
C LEU A 259 8.68 8.10 3.94
N LEU A 260 7.44 8.29 4.38
CA LEU A 260 6.46 7.20 4.47
C LEU A 260 6.04 6.66 3.09
N GLU A 261 5.91 7.51 2.07
CA GLU A 261 5.68 7.06 0.69
C GLU A 261 6.89 6.30 0.14
N GLN A 262 8.11 6.83 0.33
CA GLN A 262 9.34 6.23 -0.16
C GLN A 262 9.56 4.82 0.35
N TYR A 263 9.27 4.58 1.64
CA TYR A 263 9.51 3.30 2.30
C TYR A 263 8.24 2.50 2.59
N ARG A 264 7.10 2.86 1.97
CA ARG A 264 5.80 2.23 2.20
C ARG A 264 5.84 0.70 2.11
N SER A 265 6.61 0.16 1.16
CA SER A 265 6.74 -1.29 0.93
C SER A 265 7.51 -2.03 2.01
N CYS A 266 8.32 -1.32 2.79
CA CYS A 266 9.20 -1.89 3.82
C CYS A 266 8.62 -1.75 5.23
N ILE A 267 7.51 -1.02 5.38
CA ILE A 267 6.84 -0.81 6.65
C ILE A 267 5.84 -1.94 6.85
N ASP A 268 6.04 -2.72 7.91
CA ASP A 268 5.11 -3.73 8.37
C ASP A 268 4.47 -3.28 9.70
N PRO A 269 3.19 -2.84 9.66
CA PRO A 269 2.44 -2.43 10.85
C PRO A 269 2.33 -3.50 11.94
N ALA A 270 2.48 -4.79 11.60
CA ALA A 270 2.33 -5.86 12.57
C ALA A 270 3.51 -5.97 13.54
N ILE A 271 4.69 -5.49 13.13
CA ILE A 271 5.95 -5.69 13.86
C ILE A 271 6.65 -4.37 14.21
N MET A 272 6.29 -3.25 13.59
CA MET A 272 6.95 -1.96 13.81
C MET A 272 5.97 -0.88 14.27
N ASP A 273 6.33 -0.14 15.32
CA ASP A 273 5.70 1.14 15.65
C ASP A 273 6.41 2.29 14.93
N MET A 274 5.82 3.50 14.98
CA MET A 274 6.39 4.67 14.30
C MET A 274 7.74 5.09 14.86
N VAL A 275 8.02 4.80 16.14
CA VAL A 275 9.34 5.05 16.73
C VAL A 275 10.39 4.15 16.06
N GLN A 276 10.11 2.85 15.93
CA GLN A 276 10.98 1.88 15.29
C GLN A 276 11.16 2.17 13.79
N ILE A 277 10.10 2.57 13.10
CA ILE A 277 10.12 2.97 11.68
C ILE A 277 11.11 4.13 11.49
N PHE A 278 10.98 5.20 12.28
CA PHE A 278 11.82 6.38 12.10
C PHE A 278 13.26 6.21 12.60
N LEU A 279 13.50 5.36 13.61
CA LEU A 279 14.88 4.99 14.00
C LEU A 279 15.64 4.26 12.90
N VAL A 280 14.94 3.54 12.03
CA VAL A 280 15.53 2.75 10.94
C VAL A 280 15.62 3.54 9.65
N LEU A 281 14.57 4.31 9.31
CA LEU A 281 14.40 4.88 7.97
C LEU A 281 14.72 6.38 7.89
N ALA A 282 14.63 7.14 8.99
CA ALA A 282 14.89 8.56 8.96
C ALA A 282 16.39 8.88 9.07
N GLU A 283 16.83 9.92 8.36
CA GLU A 283 18.21 10.40 8.42
C GLU A 283 18.49 11.02 9.80
N LYS A 284 19.72 10.86 10.31
CA LYS A 284 20.09 11.26 11.69
C LYS A 284 19.92 12.76 11.96
N ASP A 285 20.04 13.58 10.92
CA ASP A 285 19.86 15.03 10.95
C ASP A 285 18.38 15.45 10.86
N ASN A 286 17.48 14.55 10.43
CA ASN A 286 16.04 14.79 10.33
C ASN A 286 15.36 14.86 11.72
N TRP A 287 14.36 15.73 11.83
CA TRP A 287 13.56 15.89 13.05
C TRP A 287 12.83 14.59 13.45
N LEU A 288 12.41 13.77 12.48
CA LEU A 288 11.76 12.48 12.71
C LEU A 288 12.65 11.54 13.51
N TYR A 289 13.92 11.43 13.11
CA TYR A 289 14.90 10.58 13.79
C TYR A 289 15.15 11.07 15.21
N ARG A 290 15.42 12.38 15.38
CA ARG A 290 15.69 12.96 16.71
C ARG A 290 14.53 12.73 17.66
N ARG A 291 13.30 12.96 17.20
CA ARG A 291 12.09 12.72 17.99
C ARG A 291 11.90 11.24 18.33
N ALA A 292 12.11 10.34 17.37
CA ALA A 292 12.03 8.90 17.59
C ALA A 292 13.05 8.45 18.63
N PHE A 293 14.28 8.96 18.55
CA PHE A 293 15.36 8.66 19.48
C PHE A 293 15.05 9.09 20.91
N GLU A 294 14.52 10.30 21.10
CA GLU A 294 14.08 10.77 22.42
C GLU A 294 12.98 9.88 23.01
N LEU A 295 11.98 9.51 22.19
CA LEU A 295 10.88 8.65 22.61
C LEU A 295 11.37 7.24 22.96
N ALA A 296 12.27 6.68 22.14
CA ALA A 296 12.88 5.38 22.39
C ALA A 296 13.64 5.37 23.72
N LYS A 297 14.45 6.40 24.00
CA LYS A 297 15.17 6.54 25.27
C LYS A 297 14.21 6.55 26.47
N SER A 298 13.18 7.40 26.44
CA SER A 298 12.15 7.46 27.50
C SER A 298 11.42 6.11 27.67
N ASN A 299 11.11 5.42 26.57
CA ASN A 299 10.39 4.15 26.63
C ASN A 299 11.27 3.01 27.17
N ILE A 300 12.57 3.01 26.88
CA ILE A 300 13.54 2.05 27.43
C ILE A 300 13.73 2.29 28.94
N GLU A 301 13.89 3.55 29.37
CA GLU A 301 13.99 3.91 30.80
C GLU A 301 12.75 3.44 31.57
N LYS A 302 11.57 3.54 30.97
CA LYS A 302 10.29 3.07 31.52
C LYS A 302 10.04 1.56 31.31
N ARG A 303 11.00 0.81 30.74
CA ARG A 303 10.90 -0.62 30.41
C ARG A 303 9.67 -1.00 29.58
N LYS A 304 9.19 -0.08 28.74
CA LYS A 304 7.97 -0.28 27.93
C LYS A 304 8.21 -1.05 26.63
N ALA A 305 9.39 -0.88 26.03
CA ALA A 305 9.72 -1.47 24.74
C ALA A 305 11.25 -1.58 24.55
N LYS A 306 11.65 -2.39 23.57
CA LYS A 306 13.02 -2.45 23.06
C LYS A 306 13.00 -1.91 21.64
N TYR A 307 14.02 -1.14 21.29
CA TYR A 307 14.17 -0.54 19.97
C TYR A 307 15.51 -0.92 19.38
N TRP A 308 15.51 -1.15 18.07
CA TRP A 308 16.71 -1.38 17.29
C TRP A 308 17.01 -0.14 16.46
N MET A 309 18.29 0.19 16.34
CA MET A 309 18.73 1.28 15.49
C MET A 309 19.85 0.80 14.58
N ILE A 310 19.88 1.29 13.36
CA ILE A 310 21.00 1.04 12.46
C ILE A 310 22.10 2.05 12.80
N LEU A 311 23.17 1.58 13.44
CA LEU A 311 24.28 2.43 13.87
C LEU A 311 25.03 3.02 12.68
N ASP A 312 25.18 2.23 11.62
CA ASP A 312 25.78 2.61 10.35
C ASP A 312 25.01 1.95 9.21
N MET A 313 24.17 2.73 8.51
CA MET A 313 23.79 2.35 7.15
C MET A 313 24.96 2.80 6.31
N TYR A 314 25.65 1.87 5.63
CA TYR A 314 26.73 2.18 4.68
C TYR A 314 26.40 3.48 3.94
N SER A 315 27.01 4.58 4.41
CA SER A 315 26.70 5.93 3.95
C SER A 315 27.46 6.24 2.67
N GLY A 316 27.67 5.19 1.84
CA GLY A 316 28.07 5.32 0.46
C GLY A 316 26.99 6.13 -0.23
N LYS A 317 27.15 7.46 -0.21
CA LYS A 317 26.34 8.41 -0.96
C LYS A 317 26.25 8.00 -2.43
N SER A 318 27.21 7.21 -2.95
CA SER A 318 27.17 6.65 -4.30
C SER A 318 26.17 5.50 -4.51
N GLU A 319 25.96 4.60 -3.53
CA GLU A 319 25.08 3.42 -3.71
C GLU A 319 23.63 3.68 -3.30
N LYS A 320 23.39 4.51 -2.26
CA LYS A 320 22.03 4.98 -1.90
C LYS A 320 21.33 5.62 -3.10
N ILE A 321 22.07 6.37 -3.93
CA ILE A 321 21.54 7.01 -5.15
C ILE A 321 21.09 5.98 -6.19
N ASN A 322 21.78 4.85 -6.33
CA ASN A 322 21.49 3.88 -7.39
C ASN A 322 20.22 3.04 -7.09
N TRP A 323 19.99 2.67 -5.82
CA TRP A 323 18.74 2.01 -5.44
C TRP A 323 17.55 2.99 -5.43
N ILE A 324 17.74 4.24 -4.98
CA ILE A 324 16.69 5.28 -5.02
C ILE A 324 16.32 5.67 -6.47
N LYS A 325 17.25 5.53 -7.43
CA LYS A 325 16.99 5.66 -8.87
C LYS A 325 16.35 4.41 -9.50
N SER A 326 16.01 3.38 -8.74
CA SER A 326 15.37 2.19 -9.29
C SER A 326 14.04 2.54 -9.97
N LYS A 327 13.94 2.23 -11.26
CA LYS A 327 12.72 2.43 -12.03
C LYS A 327 11.82 1.21 -11.86
N ARG A 328 10.58 1.43 -11.44
CA ARG A 328 9.58 0.35 -11.36
C ARG A 328 9.13 -0.02 -12.77
N LEU A 329 9.35 -1.27 -13.15
CA LEU A 329 8.88 -1.86 -14.41
C LEU A 329 7.87 -2.96 -14.10
N GLY A 330 6.87 -3.11 -14.97
CA GLY A 330 5.73 -4.01 -14.74
C GLY A 330 4.60 -3.39 -13.89
N LYS A 331 3.44 -4.04 -13.91
CA LYS A 331 2.21 -3.58 -13.26
C LYS A 331 1.69 -4.57 -12.23
N ILE A 332 1.90 -5.86 -12.43
CA ILE A 332 1.43 -6.93 -11.55
C ILE A 332 2.57 -7.86 -11.13
N ARG A 333 2.32 -8.70 -10.13
CA ARG A 333 3.31 -9.67 -9.60
C ARG A 333 3.86 -10.63 -10.67
N ASN A 334 3.06 -10.95 -11.68
CA ASN A 334 3.45 -11.84 -12.76
C ASN A 334 4.41 -11.20 -13.77
N ASP A 335 4.66 -9.88 -13.68
CA ASP A 335 5.61 -9.17 -14.55
C ASP A 335 7.06 -9.36 -14.08
N SER A 336 7.46 -10.62 -13.87
CA SER A 336 8.78 -11.00 -13.34
C SER A 336 9.85 -11.19 -14.43
N SER A 337 9.44 -11.23 -15.70
CA SER A 337 10.33 -11.45 -16.83
C SER A 337 10.92 -10.12 -17.27
N ILE A 338 12.22 -9.94 -17.08
CA ILE A 338 12.96 -8.73 -17.46
C ILE A 338 14.33 -9.14 -18.04
N CYS A 339 14.76 -8.45 -19.10
CA CYS A 339 16.09 -8.61 -19.68
C CYS A 339 16.57 -7.26 -20.24
N SER A 340 17.88 -7.09 -20.42
CA SER A 340 18.47 -5.85 -20.89
C SER A 340 19.40 -6.07 -22.08
N SER A 341 19.44 -5.10 -22.99
CA SER A 341 20.44 -5.04 -24.05
C SER A 341 21.84 -4.74 -23.47
N ASN A 342 22.85 -4.77 -24.33
CA ASN A 342 24.23 -4.50 -23.96
C ASN A 342 24.59 -3.06 -24.35
N PRO A 343 24.95 -2.19 -23.38
CA PRO A 343 25.24 -0.78 -23.66
C PRO A 343 26.47 -0.56 -24.56
N LYS A 344 27.26 -1.61 -24.82
CA LYS A 344 28.34 -1.56 -25.82
C LYS A 344 27.83 -1.32 -27.24
N PHE A 345 26.60 -1.72 -27.56
CA PHE A 345 26.04 -1.68 -28.91
C PHE A 345 24.96 -0.60 -29.12
N GLY A 346 24.70 0.24 -28.10
CA GLY A 346 23.66 1.27 -28.17
C GLY A 346 23.18 1.72 -26.78
N PRO A 347 22.09 2.50 -26.71
CA PRO A 347 21.45 2.82 -25.44
C PRO A 347 21.04 1.56 -24.69
N LEU A 348 21.06 1.62 -23.35
CA LEU A 348 20.59 0.52 -22.52
C LEU A 348 19.07 0.40 -22.66
N GLU A 349 18.62 -0.73 -23.18
CA GLU A 349 17.21 -1.01 -23.37
C GLU A 349 16.78 -2.15 -22.48
N ILE A 350 15.54 -2.08 -22.00
CA ILE A 350 14.95 -3.11 -21.16
C ILE A 350 13.72 -3.65 -21.86
N ILE A 351 13.64 -4.99 -21.94
CA ILE A 351 12.42 -5.68 -22.30
C ILE A 351 11.70 -6.17 -21.05
N ASN A 352 10.40 -5.92 -20.97
CA ASN A 352 9.57 -6.35 -19.84
C ASN A 352 8.13 -6.70 -20.28
N THR A 353 7.41 -7.42 -19.42
CA THR A 353 5.96 -7.59 -19.57
C THR A 353 5.19 -6.52 -18.79
N LYS A 354 3.96 -6.25 -19.23
CA LYS A 354 2.92 -5.56 -18.46
C LYS A 354 1.68 -6.47 -18.45
N TYR A 355 1.10 -6.66 -17.28
CA TYR A 355 -0.13 -7.46 -17.11
C TYR A 355 0.00 -8.92 -17.57
N ASN A 356 1.17 -9.54 -17.36
CA ASN A 356 1.48 -10.91 -17.78
C ASN A 356 0.43 -11.95 -17.32
N GLY A 357 -0.08 -12.75 -18.27
CA GLY A 357 -1.11 -13.76 -18.02
C GLY A 357 -2.55 -13.23 -17.99
N THR A 358 -2.78 -11.95 -18.33
CA THR A 358 -4.13 -11.37 -18.45
C THR A 358 -4.50 -11.07 -19.90
N PHE A 359 -5.75 -10.71 -20.16
CA PHE A 359 -6.19 -10.25 -21.49
C PHE A 359 -5.50 -8.96 -21.94
N GLU A 360 -4.89 -8.20 -21.04
CA GLU A 360 -4.17 -6.96 -21.33
C GLU A 360 -2.66 -7.16 -21.39
N CYS A 361 -2.18 -8.41 -21.44
CA CYS A 361 -0.75 -8.69 -21.46
C CYS A 361 -0.07 -8.04 -22.67
N THR A 362 0.95 -7.21 -22.42
CA THR A 362 1.83 -6.66 -23.45
C THR A 362 3.29 -6.91 -23.10
N VAL A 363 4.13 -7.00 -24.12
CA VAL A 363 5.59 -6.96 -23.96
C VAL A 363 6.11 -5.69 -24.62
N SER A 364 6.95 -4.96 -23.92
CA SER A 364 7.53 -3.71 -24.43
C SER A 364 9.04 -3.68 -24.27
N VAL A 365 9.70 -3.00 -25.21
CA VAL A 365 11.10 -2.56 -25.10
C VAL A 365 11.10 -1.07 -24.82
N ILE A 366 11.80 -0.67 -23.78
CA ILE A 366 11.91 0.72 -23.33
C ILE A 366 13.38 1.12 -23.21
N ASP A 367 13.67 2.38 -23.51
CA ASP A 367 14.95 2.99 -23.19
C ASP A 367 15.06 3.18 -21.67
N TYR A 368 16.15 2.69 -21.07
CA TYR A 368 16.34 2.75 -19.63
C TYR A 368 16.50 4.18 -19.12
N GLU A 369 17.17 5.07 -19.85
CA GLU A 369 17.53 6.42 -19.40
C GLU A 369 16.33 7.36 -19.42
N ASN A 370 15.63 7.43 -20.55
CA ASN A 370 14.53 8.38 -20.75
C ASN A 370 13.13 7.74 -20.60
N GLY A 371 13.03 6.41 -20.53
CA GLY A 371 11.76 5.69 -20.37
C GLY A 371 10.89 5.65 -21.62
N THR A 372 11.42 6.07 -22.77
CA THR A 372 10.69 6.08 -24.04
C THR A 372 10.46 4.64 -24.49
N GLN A 373 9.21 4.33 -24.84
CA GLN A 373 8.85 3.03 -25.38
C GLN A 373 9.24 2.97 -26.86
N ARG A 374 10.13 2.05 -27.24
CA ARG A 374 10.56 1.85 -28.63
C ARG A 374 9.68 0.83 -29.36
N TRP A 375 9.30 -0.23 -28.66
CA TRP A 375 8.55 -1.34 -29.25
C TRP A 375 7.54 -1.91 -28.27
N GLU A 376 6.40 -2.36 -28.76
CA GLU A 376 5.38 -3.05 -27.97
C GLU A 376 4.61 -4.06 -28.84
N VAL A 377 4.30 -5.21 -28.25
CA VAL A 377 3.42 -6.20 -28.85
C VAL A 377 2.33 -6.64 -27.85
N PRO A 378 1.04 -6.61 -28.24
CA PRO A 378 -0.04 -7.15 -27.42
C PRO A 378 -0.09 -8.69 -27.53
N LEU A 379 -0.19 -9.37 -26.39
CA LEU A 379 -0.20 -10.84 -26.24
C LEU A 379 -1.38 -11.28 -25.38
N HIS A 380 -2.59 -10.95 -25.83
CA HIS A 380 -3.84 -11.15 -25.10
C HIS A 380 -3.98 -12.58 -24.53
N GLY A 381 -4.04 -12.69 -23.20
CA GLY A 381 -4.26 -13.95 -22.49
C GLY A 381 -3.06 -14.90 -22.44
N GLN A 382 -1.88 -14.47 -22.89
CA GLN A 382 -0.67 -15.31 -22.88
C GLN A 382 0.12 -15.12 -21.58
N TYR A 383 0.69 -16.21 -21.08
CA TYR A 383 1.64 -16.19 -19.97
C TYR A 383 3.07 -16.33 -20.49
N ILE A 384 3.84 -15.26 -20.36
CA ILE A 384 5.23 -15.17 -20.80
C ILE A 384 6.14 -15.59 -19.66
N ALA A 385 6.77 -16.75 -19.82
CA ALA A 385 7.67 -17.34 -18.83
C ALA A 385 9.07 -16.73 -18.87
N GLU A 386 9.57 -16.39 -20.07
CA GLU A 386 10.89 -15.76 -20.23
C GLU A 386 10.89 -14.74 -21.37
N LEU A 387 11.76 -13.74 -21.21
CA LEU A 387 12.08 -12.72 -22.22
C LEU A 387 13.59 -12.69 -22.43
N LYS A 388 14.02 -12.50 -23.68
CA LYS A 388 15.42 -12.23 -24.04
C LYS A 388 15.46 -11.10 -25.07
N ILE A 389 16.56 -10.37 -25.08
CA ILE A 389 16.84 -9.29 -26.03
C ILE A 389 18.28 -9.43 -26.54
N SER A 390 18.52 -9.12 -27.81
CA SER A 390 19.86 -9.13 -28.41
C SER A 390 20.74 -8.02 -27.84
N ALA A 391 22.05 -8.12 -28.08
CA ALA A 391 23.02 -7.18 -27.56
C ALA A 391 22.74 -5.72 -27.99
N ASP A 392 22.25 -5.50 -29.21
CA ASP A 392 21.88 -4.18 -29.75
C ASP A 392 20.42 -3.80 -29.50
N GLY A 393 19.64 -4.64 -28.83
CA GLY A 393 18.22 -4.39 -28.59
C GLY A 393 17.29 -4.76 -29.74
N ASN A 394 17.80 -5.01 -30.94
CA ASN A 394 16.97 -5.07 -32.15
C ASN A 394 16.16 -6.35 -32.29
N ILE A 395 16.59 -7.44 -31.67
CA ILE A 395 15.93 -8.73 -31.74
C ILE A 395 15.47 -9.13 -30.35
N VAL A 396 14.20 -9.52 -30.24
CA VAL A 396 13.59 -9.93 -28.98
C VAL A 396 13.03 -11.33 -29.10
N ALA A 397 13.16 -12.14 -28.05
CA ALA A 397 12.61 -13.49 -27.98
C ALA A 397 11.69 -13.61 -26.77
N LEU A 398 10.49 -14.14 -27.03
CA LEU A 398 9.42 -14.31 -26.07
C LEU A 398 9.16 -15.80 -25.88
N CYS A 399 9.17 -16.27 -24.64
CA CYS A 399 8.84 -17.64 -24.30
C CYS A 399 7.45 -17.73 -23.69
N GLU A 400 6.50 -18.27 -24.43
CA GLU A 400 5.14 -18.55 -23.95
C GLU A 400 5.09 -19.95 -23.32
N ARG A 401 4.46 -20.07 -22.15
CA ARG A 401 4.24 -21.36 -21.50
C ARG A 401 2.88 -21.93 -21.90
N LYS A 402 2.88 -22.98 -22.72
CA LYS A 402 1.68 -23.75 -23.10
C LYS A 402 1.71 -25.12 -22.43
N GLY A 403 1.18 -25.18 -21.21
CA GLY A 403 1.24 -26.39 -20.37
C GLY A 403 2.69 -26.70 -19.96
N GLU A 404 3.17 -27.90 -20.35
CA GLU A 404 4.56 -28.33 -20.15
C GLU A 404 5.52 -27.88 -21.26
N ASN A 405 4.99 -27.34 -22.36
CA ASN A 405 5.80 -26.91 -23.50
C ASN A 405 6.18 -25.43 -23.37
N LEU A 406 7.45 -25.13 -23.68
CA LEU A 406 7.96 -23.79 -23.86
C LEU A 406 8.00 -23.47 -25.35
N VAL A 407 7.29 -22.43 -25.75
CA VAL A 407 7.18 -22.01 -27.15
C VAL A 407 7.85 -20.66 -27.33
N TRP A 408 8.91 -20.63 -28.14
CA TRP A 408 9.66 -19.40 -28.41
C TRP A 408 9.15 -18.72 -29.68
N THR A 409 8.97 -17.41 -29.58
CA THR A 409 8.66 -16.52 -30.70
C THR A 409 9.69 -15.39 -30.74
N ILE A 410 10.28 -15.13 -31.90
CA ILE A 410 11.35 -14.15 -32.06
C ILE A 410 10.87 -13.03 -32.98
N TYR A 411 11.14 -11.79 -32.63
CA TYR A 411 10.78 -10.59 -33.39
C TYR A 411 12.01 -9.74 -33.69
N ASP A 412 12.03 -9.14 -34.87
CA ASP A 412 12.81 -7.94 -35.17
C ASP A 412 11.97 -6.73 -34.68
N SER A 413 12.40 -6.13 -33.58
CA SER A 413 11.71 -5.02 -32.92
C SER A 413 11.77 -3.71 -33.73
N ASN A 414 12.78 -3.52 -34.59
CA ASN A 414 12.86 -2.35 -35.46
C ASN A 414 11.85 -2.40 -36.59
N LYS A 415 11.66 -3.60 -37.16
CA LYS A 415 10.74 -3.80 -38.29
C LYS A 415 9.35 -4.19 -37.84
N ASN A 416 9.18 -4.50 -36.56
CA ASN A 416 7.97 -5.07 -36.00
C ASN A 416 7.53 -6.35 -36.73
N LEU A 417 8.50 -7.21 -37.08
CA LEU A 417 8.28 -8.43 -37.84
C LEU A 417 8.67 -9.66 -37.03
N LYS A 418 7.82 -10.68 -37.07
CA LYS A 418 8.13 -12.00 -36.52
C LYS A 418 9.14 -12.71 -37.43
N LEU A 419 10.25 -13.17 -36.87
CA LEU A 419 11.29 -13.89 -37.59
C LEU A 419 10.92 -15.38 -37.74
N ILE A 420 11.27 -15.95 -38.89
CA ILE A 420 10.96 -17.35 -39.23
C ILE A 420 12.26 -18.14 -39.35
N PHE A 421 12.30 -19.33 -38.75
CA PHE A 421 13.44 -20.23 -38.91
C PHE A 421 13.39 -20.90 -40.28
N LYS A 422 14.50 -20.85 -41.01
CA LYS A 422 14.64 -21.55 -42.29
C LYS A 422 15.03 -23.00 -42.01
N ALA A 423 14.05 -23.90 -41.93
CA ALA A 423 14.32 -25.33 -41.84
C ALA A 423 14.89 -25.83 -43.17
N GLY A 424 16.04 -26.49 -43.11
CA GLY A 424 16.54 -27.31 -44.22
C GLY A 424 15.57 -28.46 -44.45
N THR A 425 14.65 -28.28 -45.40
CA THR A 425 13.67 -29.28 -45.90
C THR A 425 12.52 -29.64 -44.94
N LYS A 426 11.34 -29.07 -45.26
CA LYS A 426 9.98 -29.33 -44.74
C LYS A 426 9.54 -28.68 -43.40
N LEU A 427 8.45 -27.91 -43.58
CA LEU A 427 7.61 -27.12 -42.67
C LEU A 427 8.22 -25.87 -42.00
N GLU A 428 7.75 -24.71 -42.50
CA GLU A 428 7.75 -23.41 -41.85
C GLU A 428 6.79 -23.44 -40.64
N SER A 429 7.24 -23.93 -39.49
CA SER A 429 6.48 -23.74 -38.24
C SER A 429 6.83 -22.38 -37.64
N GLN A 430 5.84 -21.53 -37.41
CA GLN A 430 6.01 -20.20 -36.81
C GLN A 430 6.43 -20.22 -35.32
N HIS A 431 6.63 -21.41 -34.74
CA HIS A 431 6.89 -21.64 -33.33
C HIS A 431 7.84 -22.81 -33.18
N HIS A 432 8.92 -22.63 -32.43
CA HIS A 432 9.88 -23.70 -32.15
C HIS A 432 9.91 -24.00 -30.66
N LYS A 433 9.96 -25.30 -30.35
CA LYS A 433 9.99 -25.82 -28.98
C LYS A 433 11.44 -25.98 -28.56
N PHE A 434 11.90 -25.08 -27.71
CA PHE A 434 13.23 -25.11 -27.12
C PHE A 434 13.10 -25.02 -25.61
N HIS A 435 14.01 -25.68 -24.88
CA HIS A 435 14.07 -25.53 -23.44
C HIS A 435 14.56 -24.13 -23.06
N SER A 436 15.58 -23.61 -23.74
CA SER A 436 16.13 -22.28 -23.47
C SER A 436 16.72 -21.62 -24.73
N LEU A 437 16.74 -20.29 -24.74
CA LEU A 437 17.38 -19.47 -25.76
C LEU A 437 18.28 -18.42 -25.10
N ALA A 438 19.45 -18.16 -25.69
CA ALA A 438 20.36 -17.10 -25.24
C ALA A 438 21.05 -16.40 -26.43
N PHE A 439 20.92 -15.07 -26.47
CA PHE A 439 21.66 -14.23 -27.42
C PHE A 439 23.14 -14.14 -27.05
N SER A 440 23.97 -13.99 -28.07
CA SER A 440 25.39 -13.71 -27.87
C SER A 440 25.58 -12.34 -27.22
N PRO A 441 26.47 -12.21 -26.22
CA PRO A 441 26.79 -10.90 -25.64
C PRO A 441 27.71 -10.05 -26.53
N ASP A 442 28.33 -10.65 -27.56
CA ASP A 442 29.36 -10.03 -28.40
C ASP A 442 28.98 -9.92 -29.87
N ASP A 443 27.83 -10.49 -30.25
CA ASP A 443 27.28 -10.47 -31.60
C ASP A 443 25.80 -10.11 -31.52
N THR A 444 25.34 -9.23 -32.40
CA THR A 444 23.98 -8.67 -32.39
C THR A 444 22.96 -9.59 -33.03
N THR A 445 23.40 -10.51 -33.91
CA THR A 445 22.50 -11.39 -34.69
C THR A 445 22.56 -12.84 -34.25
N SER A 446 23.64 -13.26 -33.58
CA SER A 446 23.81 -14.66 -33.18
C SER A 446 23.14 -15.00 -31.85
N PHE A 447 22.55 -16.19 -31.80
CA PHE A 447 22.01 -16.77 -30.58
C PHE A 447 22.12 -18.28 -30.60
N MET A 448 21.88 -18.89 -29.44
CA MET A 448 21.85 -20.35 -29.30
C MET A 448 20.54 -20.81 -28.70
N THR A 449 20.17 -22.05 -29.03
CA THR A 449 19.02 -22.74 -28.46
C THR A 449 19.42 -24.08 -27.90
N LEU A 450 18.78 -24.47 -26.80
CA LEU A 450 18.82 -25.82 -26.25
C LEU A 450 17.49 -26.52 -26.58
N SER A 451 17.55 -27.70 -27.19
CA SER A 451 16.37 -28.50 -27.51
C SER A 451 15.54 -28.86 -26.27
N GLN A 452 14.28 -29.24 -26.49
CA GLN A 452 13.34 -29.55 -25.41
C GLN A 452 13.77 -30.77 -24.57
N ASP A 453 14.41 -31.77 -25.19
CA ASP A 453 15.02 -32.92 -24.51
C ASP A 453 16.36 -32.59 -23.84
N ARG A 454 16.82 -31.35 -23.99
CA ARG A 454 18.05 -30.78 -23.46
C ARG A 454 19.33 -31.49 -23.93
N LYS A 455 19.30 -32.15 -25.09
CA LYS A 455 20.44 -32.90 -25.62
C LYS A 455 21.15 -32.24 -26.78
N LEU A 456 20.56 -31.22 -27.37
CA LEU A 456 21.00 -30.64 -28.64
C LEU A 456 21.13 -29.12 -28.50
N VAL A 457 22.33 -28.61 -28.75
CA VAL A 457 22.64 -27.17 -28.80
C VAL A 457 22.83 -26.77 -30.24
N GLN A 458 22.07 -25.75 -30.67
CA GLN A 458 22.12 -25.20 -32.02
C GLN A 458 22.48 -23.72 -31.98
N PHE A 459 23.27 -23.29 -32.95
CA PHE A 459 23.67 -21.90 -33.12
C PHE A 459 23.00 -21.31 -34.34
N TRP A 460 22.39 -20.16 -34.14
CA TRP A 460 21.56 -19.50 -35.11
C TRP A 460 22.08 -18.09 -35.35
N GLU A 461 21.85 -17.61 -36.56
CA GLU A 461 22.04 -16.24 -36.96
C GLU A 461 20.70 -15.68 -37.44
N ALA A 462 20.28 -14.59 -36.83
CA ALA A 462 19.10 -13.84 -37.23
C ALA A 462 19.47 -12.78 -38.26
N SER A 463 18.97 -12.95 -39.48
CA SER A 463 18.98 -11.93 -40.52
C SER A 463 17.58 -11.32 -40.64
N SER A 464 17.51 -10.11 -41.19
CA SER A 464 16.33 -9.23 -41.40
C SER A 464 14.92 -9.85 -41.37
N ILE A 465 14.70 -11.03 -41.96
CA ILE A 465 13.41 -11.75 -41.94
C ILE A 465 13.54 -13.25 -41.63
N LYS A 466 14.77 -13.77 -41.48
CA LYS A 466 15.04 -15.20 -41.45
C LYS A 466 16.11 -15.55 -40.42
N ILE A 467 15.87 -16.62 -39.69
CA ILE A 467 16.84 -17.25 -38.81
C ILE A 467 17.46 -18.45 -39.53
N GLN A 468 18.79 -18.50 -39.58
CA GLN A 468 19.54 -19.56 -40.25
C GLN A 468 20.50 -20.22 -39.28
N LEU A 469 20.78 -21.51 -39.48
CA LEU A 469 21.74 -22.25 -38.66
C LEU A 469 23.17 -21.84 -39.08
N LYS A 470 23.98 -21.37 -38.13
CA LYS A 470 25.31 -20.79 -38.39
C LYS A 470 26.43 -21.84 -38.43
N SER A 471 26.32 -22.89 -37.60
CA SER A 471 27.38 -23.89 -37.43
C SER A 471 26.81 -25.28 -37.16
N GLU A 472 27.71 -26.27 -37.05
CA GLU A 472 27.36 -27.63 -36.66
C GLU A 472 26.63 -27.69 -35.32
N VAL A 473 25.77 -28.70 -35.22
CA VAL A 473 24.91 -28.94 -34.07
C VAL A 473 25.68 -29.76 -33.03
N ILE A 474 25.69 -29.31 -31.78
CA ILE A 474 26.32 -30.08 -30.70
C ILE A 474 25.26 -31.02 -30.14
N SER A 475 25.46 -32.32 -30.34
CA SER A 475 24.60 -33.39 -29.80
C SER A 475 25.31 -34.08 -28.63
N ILE A 476 24.60 -34.20 -27.51
CA ILE A 476 25.11 -34.80 -26.27
C ILE A 476 24.13 -35.87 -25.79
N GLN A 477 24.63 -37.01 -25.31
CA GLN A 477 23.77 -38.12 -24.85
C GLN A 477 22.98 -37.78 -23.57
N ASN A 478 23.61 -37.01 -22.67
CA ASN A 478 23.05 -36.64 -21.37
C ASN A 478 22.35 -35.27 -21.43
N PRO A 479 21.21 -35.10 -20.73
CA PRO A 479 20.53 -33.81 -20.65
C PRO A 479 21.40 -32.71 -20.04
N ILE A 480 21.41 -31.56 -20.71
CA ILE A 480 22.03 -30.32 -20.29
C ILE A 480 21.08 -29.58 -19.35
N GLN A 481 21.51 -29.25 -18.14
CA GLN A 481 20.70 -28.48 -17.19
C GLN A 481 20.64 -26.99 -17.53
N SER A 482 21.75 -26.42 -18.01
CA SER A 482 21.80 -25.01 -18.39
C SER A 482 22.93 -24.79 -19.39
N CYS A 483 22.76 -23.79 -20.24
CA CYS A 483 23.69 -23.42 -21.30
C CYS A 483 23.79 -21.89 -21.36
N LYS A 484 24.99 -21.32 -21.26
CA LYS A 484 25.22 -19.87 -21.28
C LYS A 484 26.45 -19.48 -22.08
N TRP A 485 26.39 -18.28 -22.66
CA TRP A 485 27.54 -17.60 -23.24
C TRP A 485 28.40 -16.98 -22.15
N ILE A 486 29.72 -17.10 -22.25
CA ILE A 486 30.71 -16.48 -21.36
C ILE A 486 31.73 -15.72 -22.18
N ARG A 487 32.04 -14.48 -21.80
CA ARG A 487 33.10 -13.69 -22.43
C ARG A 487 34.49 -14.21 -22.02
N ASN A 488 35.39 -14.41 -22.99
CA ASN A 488 36.80 -14.71 -22.73
C ASN A 488 37.70 -13.89 -23.65
N GLY A 489 37.89 -12.60 -23.32
CA GLY A 489 38.83 -11.69 -23.98
C GLY A 489 38.54 -11.41 -25.46
N ASN A 490 38.77 -12.41 -26.32
CA ASN A 490 38.66 -12.35 -27.78
C ASN A 490 37.47 -13.16 -28.36
N GLY A 491 36.49 -13.57 -27.54
CA GLY A 491 35.29 -14.26 -28.03
C GLY A 491 34.40 -14.83 -26.92
N ALA A 492 33.31 -15.48 -27.33
CA ALA A 492 32.35 -16.10 -26.41
C ALA A 492 32.57 -17.62 -26.33
N ILE A 493 32.65 -18.15 -25.11
CA ILE A 493 32.74 -19.59 -24.80
C ILE A 493 31.37 -20.09 -24.36
N LEU A 494 31.04 -21.30 -24.80
CA LEU A 494 29.87 -22.03 -24.35
C LEU A 494 30.18 -22.80 -23.06
N LEU A 495 29.38 -22.59 -22.01
CA LEU A 495 29.46 -23.41 -20.79
C LEU A 495 28.11 -24.07 -20.56
N TRP A 496 28.14 -25.39 -20.33
CA TRP A 496 26.95 -26.15 -19.99
C TRP A 496 27.17 -27.02 -18.75
N LYS A 497 26.12 -27.14 -17.91
CA LYS A 497 26.08 -28.04 -16.75
C LYS A 497 25.35 -29.32 -17.16
N LEU A 498 25.98 -30.48 -16.99
CA LEU A 498 25.35 -31.77 -17.25
C LEU A 498 24.58 -32.25 -16.02
N ASP A 499 23.45 -32.89 -16.25
CA ASP A 499 22.82 -33.71 -15.23
C ASP A 499 23.58 -35.03 -15.12
N ILE A 500 24.54 -35.10 -14.19
CA ILE A 500 25.15 -36.37 -13.83
C ILE A 500 24.19 -36.99 -12.83
N SER A 501 23.22 -37.77 -13.32
CA SER A 501 22.52 -38.72 -12.46
C SER A 501 23.52 -39.81 -12.06
N THR A 502 24.39 -39.49 -11.10
CA THR A 502 24.99 -40.55 -10.29
C THR A 502 23.81 -41.25 -9.63
N LYS A 503 23.45 -42.43 -10.14
CA LYS A 503 22.84 -43.45 -9.31
C LYS A 503 23.82 -43.63 -8.14
N TRP A 504 23.55 -42.94 -7.04
CA TRP A 504 24.13 -43.27 -5.76
C TRP A 504 23.54 -44.65 -5.42
N GLU A 505 24.24 -45.70 -5.83
CA GLU A 505 24.11 -46.97 -5.10
C GLU A 505 24.58 -46.67 -3.68
N ASP A 506 23.65 -46.84 -2.74
CA ASP A 506 23.85 -46.76 -1.30
C ASP A 506 25.04 -47.60 -0.83
N LYS A 507 26.24 -47.03 -0.86
CA LYS A 507 27.41 -47.55 -0.12
C LYS A 507 27.66 -46.81 1.20
N ASN A 508 26.88 -45.78 1.51
CA ASN A 508 27.03 -45.00 2.75
C ASN A 508 26.14 -45.44 3.92
N THR A 509 25.34 -46.50 3.76
CA THR A 509 24.58 -47.11 4.87
C THR A 509 25.30 -48.31 5.52
N ARG A 510 26.42 -48.78 4.96
CA ARG A 510 27.23 -49.88 5.56
C ARG A 510 28.38 -49.41 6.45
N THR A 511 28.89 -48.20 6.28
CA THR A 511 30.02 -47.68 7.07
C THR A 511 29.60 -46.97 8.37
N THR A 512 28.35 -46.55 8.50
CA THR A 512 27.84 -45.90 9.72
C THR A 512 27.42 -46.90 10.81
N SER A 513 26.91 -48.09 10.47
CA SER A 513 26.60 -49.10 11.51
C SER A 513 27.87 -49.72 12.11
N GLU A 514 28.90 -49.98 11.30
CA GLU A 514 30.20 -50.51 11.77
C GLU A 514 31.00 -49.47 12.59
N ALA A 515 30.81 -48.17 12.33
CA ALA A 515 31.44 -47.09 13.10
C ALA A 515 30.74 -46.84 14.45
N ILE A 516 29.42 -47.01 14.52
CA ILE A 516 28.64 -46.90 15.76
C ILE A 516 28.92 -48.11 16.67
N GLU A 517 29.02 -49.32 16.11
CA GLU A 517 29.34 -50.53 16.88
C GLU A 517 30.76 -50.51 17.47
N LYS A 518 31.74 -49.93 16.73
CA LYS A 518 33.11 -49.73 17.24
C LYS A 518 33.22 -48.66 18.33
N GLN A 519 32.40 -47.61 18.29
CA GLN A 519 32.38 -46.55 19.31
C GLN A 519 31.69 -46.99 20.61
N GLU A 520 30.64 -47.83 20.54
CA GLU A 520 29.99 -48.38 21.72
C GLU A 520 30.85 -49.43 22.46
N LEU A 521 31.66 -50.21 21.73
CA LEU A 521 32.65 -51.13 22.32
C LEU A 521 33.80 -50.40 23.04
N THR A 522 34.30 -49.29 22.49
CA THR A 522 35.36 -48.48 23.13
C THR A 522 34.86 -47.66 24.32
N ALA A 523 33.58 -47.28 24.35
CA ALA A 523 32.97 -46.60 25.50
C ALA A 523 32.71 -47.56 26.68
N LYS A 524 32.33 -48.82 26.42
CA LYS A 524 32.19 -49.87 27.45
C LYS A 524 33.52 -50.30 28.06
N GLU A 525 34.61 -50.27 27.32
CA GLU A 525 35.96 -50.57 27.84
C GLU A 525 36.56 -49.40 28.64
N ARG A 526 36.26 -48.15 28.27
CA ARG A 526 36.68 -46.97 29.06
C ARG A 526 35.92 -46.83 30.39
N GLY A 527 34.65 -47.22 30.43
CA GLY A 527 33.85 -47.22 31.67
C GLY A 527 34.29 -48.26 32.71
N LYS A 528 35.01 -49.32 32.33
CA LYS A 528 35.53 -50.34 33.26
C LYS A 528 36.91 -50.02 33.84
N ASN A 529 37.64 -49.05 33.27
CA ASN A 529 38.97 -48.63 33.75
C ASN A 529 38.97 -47.34 34.58
N GLN A 530 37.84 -46.62 34.68
CA GLN A 530 37.71 -45.45 35.56
C GLN A 530 37.28 -45.77 37.00
N ASP A 531 36.80 -46.99 37.27
CA ASP A 531 36.47 -47.47 38.63
C ASP A 531 37.68 -48.07 39.40
N LYS A 532 38.89 -48.04 38.83
CA LYS A 532 40.11 -48.59 39.46
C LYS A 532 41.22 -47.57 39.76
N GLN A 533 40.96 -46.27 39.58
CA GLN A 533 41.98 -45.23 39.84
C GLN A 533 41.40 -44.01 40.57
N GLN A 534 40.58 -44.27 41.59
CA GLN A 534 40.21 -43.33 42.65
C GLN A 534 40.29 -44.01 44.03
N ILE A 535 41.45 -44.58 44.34
CA ILE A 535 41.94 -44.74 45.72
C ILE A 535 43.43 -44.37 45.63
N GLU A 536 43.88 -43.48 46.51
CA GLU A 536 45.22 -42.87 46.66
C GLU A 536 45.41 -41.45 46.09
N ASP A 537 45.33 -40.50 47.04
CA ASP A 537 46.13 -39.27 47.20
C ASP A 537 45.90 -38.10 46.23
N LYS A 538 45.26 -36.98 46.58
CA LYS A 538 45.49 -36.05 47.72
C LYS A 538 46.97 -35.82 48.03
N ASN A 539 47.61 -34.87 47.36
CA ASN A 539 48.44 -33.81 47.98
C ASN A 539 49.12 -32.85 46.96
N ASN A 540 49.26 -31.59 47.39
CA ASN A 540 50.13 -30.49 46.93
C ASN A 540 49.81 -29.80 45.58
N LYS A 541 49.50 -28.49 45.52
CA LYS A 541 50.20 -27.22 45.87
C LYS A 541 51.23 -26.73 44.83
N GLU A 542 50.95 -25.50 44.37
CA GLU A 542 51.83 -24.36 44.05
C GLU A 542 52.63 -24.28 42.72
N GLU A 543 52.55 -23.07 42.11
CA GLU A 543 53.57 -22.31 41.34
C GLU A 543 54.04 -22.86 39.95
N ILE A 544 54.44 -22.09 38.90
CA ILE A 544 54.47 -20.67 38.51
C ILE A 544 54.96 -20.61 37.02
N VAL A 545 54.58 -19.56 36.27
CA VAL A 545 55.30 -18.86 35.16
C VAL A 545 55.35 -19.38 33.68
N LYS A 546 54.82 -18.48 32.82
CA LYS A 546 55.20 -17.97 31.46
C LYS A 546 55.53 -18.93 30.30
N ASN A 547 54.85 -18.75 29.16
CA ASN A 547 55.42 -18.00 28.00
C ASN A 547 54.41 -17.78 26.84
N GLU A 548 54.54 -16.60 26.24
CA GLU A 548 54.43 -16.17 24.82
C GLU A 548 53.22 -16.52 23.92
N ILE A 549 52.44 -15.47 23.63
CA ILE A 549 52.09 -14.88 22.32
C ILE A 549 51.96 -15.83 21.09
N SER A 550 50.75 -15.97 20.54
CA SER A 550 50.35 -15.39 19.23
C SER A 550 48.94 -15.81 18.77
N GLU A 551 48.25 -14.87 18.14
CA GLU A 551 47.07 -15.01 17.25
C GLU A 551 45.67 -15.22 17.88
N GLU A 552 44.99 -14.09 18.06
CA GLU A 552 43.53 -13.99 18.19
C GLU A 552 42.83 -14.47 16.91
N GLN A 553 42.13 -15.60 16.98
CA GLN A 553 41.12 -15.99 15.99
C GLN A 553 39.80 -15.31 16.32
N TYR A 554 39.41 -14.33 15.50
CA TYR A 554 38.04 -13.83 15.45
C TYR A 554 37.12 -14.89 14.81
N TYR A 555 36.19 -15.40 15.61
CA TYR A 555 35.02 -16.13 15.13
C TYR A 555 34.07 -15.16 14.41
N ILE A 556 33.94 -15.28 13.09
CA ILE A 556 32.76 -14.79 12.36
C ILE A 556 31.94 -16.01 11.96
N SER A 557 30.73 -16.10 12.52
CA SER A 557 29.72 -17.06 12.10
C SER A 557 29.19 -16.67 10.72
N VAL A 558 29.63 -17.36 9.67
CA VAL A 558 28.96 -17.33 8.36
C VAL A 558 28.01 -18.51 8.31
N GLY A 559 26.74 -18.23 8.62
CA GLY A 559 25.65 -19.16 8.37
C GLY A 559 25.33 -19.20 6.88
N CYS A 560 25.70 -20.30 6.22
CA CYS A 560 24.96 -21.08 5.23
C CYS A 560 25.92 -21.84 4.31
N VAL A 561 26.07 -23.14 4.59
CA VAL A 561 26.75 -24.12 3.73
C VAL A 561 25.72 -24.67 2.74
N SER A 562 26.00 -24.61 1.43
CA SER A 562 25.97 -25.77 0.52
C SER A 562 26.12 -25.34 -0.95
N GLU A 563 27.23 -25.71 -1.59
CA GLU A 563 27.31 -26.36 -2.92
C GLU A 563 28.78 -26.36 -3.41
N LEU A 564 29.50 -27.41 -3.06
CA LEU A 564 30.71 -27.84 -3.78
C LEU A 564 30.24 -28.71 -4.94
N LEU A 565 30.24 -28.17 -6.17
CA LEU A 565 29.93 -28.92 -7.39
C LEU A 565 31.18 -29.09 -8.25
N LEU A 566 31.56 -30.35 -8.45
CA LEU A 566 32.50 -30.78 -9.49
C LEU A 566 32.01 -30.26 -10.85
N THR A 567 32.75 -29.32 -11.45
CA THR A 567 32.44 -28.78 -12.78
C THR A 567 33.39 -29.44 -13.78
N ALA A 568 32.87 -30.26 -14.70
CA ALA A 568 33.64 -30.70 -15.86
C ALA A 568 33.67 -29.55 -16.88
N VAL A 569 34.85 -28.94 -17.09
CA VAL A 569 35.07 -27.87 -18.06
C VAL A 569 35.57 -28.50 -19.36
N LEU A 570 34.75 -28.55 -20.40
CA LEU A 570 35.19 -28.88 -21.75
C LEU A 570 35.30 -27.60 -22.57
N LYS A 571 36.53 -27.20 -22.91
CA LYS A 571 36.83 -25.95 -23.62
C LYS A 571 36.77 -26.20 -25.13
N ILE A 572 35.64 -25.90 -25.77
CA ILE A 572 35.54 -25.90 -27.24
C ILE A 572 35.76 -24.46 -27.71
N ARG A 573 36.87 -24.22 -28.42
CA ARG A 573 37.16 -22.95 -29.08
C ARG A 573 36.47 -22.97 -30.44
N ILE A 574 35.34 -22.29 -30.57
CA ILE A 574 34.71 -22.04 -31.87
C ILE A 574 35.28 -20.72 -32.40
N THR A 575 36.15 -20.82 -33.41
CA THR A 575 36.64 -19.65 -34.15
C THR A 575 35.57 -19.30 -35.18
N LEU A 576 34.89 -18.17 -35.00
CA LEU A 576 34.04 -17.58 -36.05
C LEU A 576 34.98 -16.80 -36.98
N ASN A 577 35.07 -17.24 -38.24
CA ASN A 577 35.72 -16.46 -39.31
C ASN A 577 34.81 -15.33 -39.77
#